data_AF-A0A0F9D281-F1
#
_entry.id   AF-A0A0F9D281-F1
#
_cell.length_a   1.000
_cell.length_b   1.000
_cell.length_c   1.000
_cell.angle_alpha   90.00
_cell.angle_beta   90.00
_cell.angle_gamma   90.00
#
_symmetry.space_group_name_H-M   'P 1'
#
loop_
_entity.id
_entity.type
_entity.pdbx_description
1 polymer ?
#
loop_
_entity_poly.entity_id
_entity_poly.type
_entity_poly.pdbx_seq_one_letter_code
_entity_poly.pdbx_strand_id
1 'polypeptide(L)'
;MYELKMESWQEEGQWQEQIKNQVNTLEKLSQYIDITPDEEKAIKTLNIRWGTTPYYASLMDKNDPDCPIRKMVIPSMKENENKYGIPNYLVFKENREKTDRFGENEKRPDSVARQYGDRVAFAVTNVCASYC
;
A
#
# COMPACT_ATOMS: atom_id res chain seq x y z
N MET A 1 -39.29 -10.04 -4.63
CA MET A 1 -38.24 -9.21 -4.02
C MET A 1 -37.06 -10.12 -3.76
N TYR A 2 -35.90 -9.85 -4.33
CA TYR A 2 -34.69 -10.61 -3.99
C TYR A 2 -34.22 -10.14 -2.61
N GLU A 3 -34.22 -11.03 -1.63
CA GLU A 3 -33.49 -10.80 -0.38
C GLU A 3 -31.99 -10.90 -0.69
N LEU A 4 -31.31 -9.75 -0.70
CA LEU A 4 -29.86 -9.72 -0.68
C LEU A 4 -29.42 -10.29 0.67
N LYS A 5 -29.02 -11.56 0.68
CA LYS A 5 -28.43 -12.18 1.86
C LYS A 5 -27.09 -11.50 2.08
N MET A 6 -26.95 -10.78 3.20
CA MET A 6 -25.67 -10.17 3.53
C MET A 6 -24.64 -11.29 3.79
N GLU A 7 -23.54 -11.23 3.06
CA GLU A 7 -22.34 -12.00 3.37
C GLU A 7 -21.80 -11.55 4.74
N SER A 8 -21.13 -12.42 5.48
CA SER A 8 -20.64 -12.09 6.83
C SER A 8 -19.81 -10.80 6.82
N TRP A 9 -18.96 -10.60 5.81
CA TRP A 9 -18.12 -9.40 5.63
C TRP A 9 -18.88 -8.06 5.48
N GLN A 10 -20.19 -8.12 5.23
CA GLN A 10 -21.07 -6.95 5.10
C GLN A 10 -21.72 -6.56 6.44
N GLU A 11 -21.50 -7.33 7.51
CA GLU A 11 -21.92 -6.95 8.85
C GLU A 11 -21.17 -5.71 9.33
N GLU A 12 -21.89 -4.83 10.03
CA GLU A 12 -21.37 -3.57 10.54
C GLU A 12 -20.16 -3.81 11.48
N GLY A 13 -19.05 -3.12 11.22
CA GLY A 13 -17.84 -3.22 12.04
C GLY A 13 -16.77 -4.18 11.50
N GLN A 14 -17.11 -5.13 10.63
CA GLN A 14 -16.14 -6.16 10.23
C GLN A 14 -14.93 -5.60 9.47
N TRP A 15 -15.15 -4.72 8.48
CA TRP A 15 -14.04 -4.13 7.73
C TRP A 15 -13.24 -3.11 8.55
N GLN A 16 -13.90 -2.38 9.47
CA GLN A 16 -13.21 -1.47 10.38
C GLN A 16 -12.26 -2.24 11.30
N GLU A 17 -12.68 -3.40 11.81
CA GLU A 17 -11.80 -4.27 12.61
C GLU A 17 -10.64 -4.84 11.80
N GLN A 18 -10.83 -5.16 10.51
CA GLN A 18 -9.75 -5.56 9.63
C GLN A 18 -8.68 -4.47 9.47
N ILE A 19 -9.08 -3.20 9.39
CA ILE A 19 -8.14 -2.07 9.31
C ILE A 19 -7.48 -1.80 10.66
N LYS A 20 -8.22 -1.81 11.77
CA LYS A 20 -7.68 -1.60 13.12
C LYS A 20 -6.63 -2.66 13.49
N ASN A 21 -6.87 -3.91 13.11
CA ASN A 21 -6.01 -5.04 13.43
C ASN A 21 -5.00 -5.37 12.32
N GLN A 22 -4.57 -4.37 11.54
CA GLN A 22 -3.57 -4.56 10.48
C GLN A 22 -2.36 -5.39 10.95
N VAL A 23 -1.94 -6.29 10.08
CA VAL A 23 -0.71 -7.09 10.16
C VAL A 23 0.41 -6.22 9.60
N ASN A 24 1.12 -5.54 10.50
CA ASN A 24 2.14 -4.52 10.19
C ASN A 24 3.34 -4.56 11.16
N THR A 25 3.50 -5.67 11.89
CA THR A 25 4.66 -5.95 12.73
C THR A 25 5.13 -7.39 12.52
N LEU A 26 6.38 -7.68 12.87
CA LEU A 26 6.93 -9.04 12.77
C LEU A 26 6.13 -10.03 13.63
N GLU A 27 5.71 -9.63 14.82
CA GLU A 27 4.95 -10.46 15.76
C GLU A 27 3.58 -10.83 15.22
N LYS A 28 2.92 -9.91 14.51
CA LYS A 28 1.63 -10.19 13.86
C LYS A 28 1.83 -11.02 12.60
N LEU A 29 2.86 -10.71 11.80
CA LEU A 29 3.14 -11.39 10.54
C LEU A 29 3.50 -12.87 10.76
N SER A 30 4.24 -13.19 11.82
CA SER A 30 4.67 -14.55 12.15
C SER A 30 3.51 -15.49 12.50
N GLN A 31 2.31 -14.95 12.74
CA GLN A 31 1.10 -15.74 12.92
C GLN A 31 0.57 -16.31 11.59
N TYR A 32 0.94 -15.71 10.45
CA TYR A 32 0.43 -16.08 9.12
C TYR A 32 1.45 -16.85 8.29
N ILE A 33 2.74 -16.50 8.38
CA ILE A 33 3.79 -17.03 7.50
C ILE A 33 5.06 -17.37 8.27
N ASP A 34 5.91 -18.20 7.65
CA ASP A 34 7.29 -18.37 8.08
C ASP A 34 8.14 -17.24 7.48
N ILE A 35 8.50 -16.26 8.32
CA ILE A 35 9.23 -15.06 7.92
C ILE A 35 10.67 -15.43 7.56
N THR A 36 11.11 -15.02 6.37
CA THR A 36 12.48 -15.22 5.93
C THR A 36 13.43 -14.19 6.56
N PRO A 37 14.73 -14.51 6.69
CA PRO A 37 15.72 -13.55 7.19
C PRO A 37 15.78 -12.25 6.38
N ASP A 38 15.54 -12.31 5.07
CA ASP A 38 15.56 -11.14 4.19
C ASP A 38 14.34 -10.24 4.38
N GLU A 39 13.14 -10.81 4.55
CA GLU A 39 11.92 -10.07 4.91
C GLU A 39 12.08 -9.41 6.28
N GLU A 40 12.59 -10.15 7.28
CA GLU A 40 12.83 -9.61 8.62
C GLU A 40 13.82 -8.43 8.59
N LYS A 41 14.91 -8.58 7.81
CA LYS A 41 15.89 -7.52 7.62
C LYS A 41 15.27 -6.30 6.95
N ALA A 42 14.47 -6.49 5.89
CA ALA A 42 13.80 -5.39 5.21
C ALA A 42 12.84 -4.64 6.15
N ILE A 43 11.99 -5.37 6.88
CA ILE A 43 11.04 -4.79 7.84
C ILE A 43 11.76 -3.99 8.94
N LYS A 44 12.91 -4.46 9.43
CA LYS A 44 13.65 -3.77 10.49
C LYS A 44 14.46 -2.57 10.02
N THR A 45 14.91 -2.57 8.76
CA THR A 45 15.88 -1.58 8.26
C THR A 45 15.25 -0.51 7.38
N LEU A 46 14.16 -0.83 6.67
CA LEU A 46 13.49 0.11 5.78
C LEU A 46 12.46 0.94 6.57
N ASN A 47 12.58 2.27 6.47
CA ASN A 47 11.61 3.20 7.05
C ASN A 47 10.44 3.45 6.08
N ILE A 48 9.66 2.41 5.80
CA ILE A 48 8.49 2.46 4.91
C ILE A 48 7.23 2.01 5.64
N ARG A 49 6.08 2.56 5.24
CA ARG A 49 4.80 2.07 5.72
C ARG A 49 4.42 0.82 4.94
N TRP A 50 4.17 -0.27 5.66
CA TRP A 50 3.79 -1.55 5.07
C TRP A 50 2.68 -2.20 5.90
N GLY A 51 2.14 -3.29 5.39
CA GLY A 51 1.19 -4.13 6.09
C GLY A 51 -0.17 -4.18 5.42
N THR A 52 -1.00 -5.10 5.91
CA THR A 52 -2.29 -5.43 5.30
C THR A 52 -3.30 -5.91 6.35
N THR A 53 -4.54 -6.16 5.94
CA THR A 53 -5.58 -6.67 6.84
C THR A 53 -5.31 -8.14 7.23
N PRO A 54 -5.80 -8.60 8.40
CA PRO A 54 -5.78 -10.02 8.76
C PRO A 54 -6.29 -10.97 7.67
N TYR A 55 -7.38 -10.60 6.99
CA TYR A 55 -7.93 -11.38 5.88
C TYR A 55 -6.96 -11.48 4.70
N TYR A 56 -6.32 -10.38 4.30
CA TYR A 56 -5.42 -10.43 3.16
C TYR A 56 -4.12 -11.20 3.51
N ALA A 57 -3.64 -11.07 4.75
CA ALA A 57 -2.52 -11.86 5.26
C ALA A 57 -2.84 -13.36 5.32
N SER A 58 -4.08 -13.75 5.63
CA SER A 58 -4.48 -15.17 5.67
C SER A 58 -4.53 -15.85 4.31
N LEU A 59 -4.47 -15.08 3.21
CA LEU A 59 -4.34 -15.61 1.86
C LEU A 59 -2.89 -15.94 1.49
N MET A 60 -1.90 -15.52 2.28
CA MET A 60 -0.49 -15.83 2.03
C MET A 60 -0.22 -17.32 2.22
N ASP A 61 0.58 -17.89 1.33
CA ASP A 61 1.14 -19.21 1.57
C ASP A 61 2.23 -19.09 2.64
N LYS A 62 2.02 -19.82 3.75
CA LYS A 62 2.89 -19.80 4.92
C LYS A 62 4.32 -20.23 4.60
N ASN A 63 4.48 -21.24 3.75
CA ASN A 63 5.74 -21.94 3.54
C ASN A 63 6.45 -21.50 2.26
N ASP A 64 5.78 -20.75 1.38
CA ASP A 64 6.33 -20.29 0.10
C ASP A 64 6.81 -18.83 0.18
N PRO A 65 8.14 -18.57 0.20
CA PRO A 65 8.69 -17.23 0.11
C PRO A 65 8.39 -16.54 -1.22
N ASP A 66 8.07 -17.30 -2.27
CA ASP A 66 7.73 -16.78 -3.59
C ASP A 66 6.26 -16.43 -3.76
N CYS A 67 5.44 -16.61 -2.71
CA CYS A 67 4.01 -16.33 -2.71
C CYS A 67 3.72 -14.92 -3.26
N PRO A 68 2.85 -14.78 -4.27
CA PRO A 68 2.58 -13.49 -4.90
C PRO A 68 1.94 -12.49 -3.93
N ILE A 69 1.15 -12.95 -2.96
CA ILE A 69 0.49 -12.08 -1.97
C ILE A 69 1.50 -11.52 -0.99
N ARG A 70 2.51 -12.31 -0.58
CA ARG A 70 3.63 -11.84 0.25
C ARG A 70 4.40 -10.73 -0.46
N LYS A 71 4.74 -10.94 -1.73
CA LYS A 71 5.50 -9.99 -2.55
C LYS A 71 4.81 -8.65 -2.80
N MET A 72 3.49 -8.57 -2.63
CA MET A 72 2.74 -7.33 -2.77
C MET A 72 2.65 -6.51 -1.48
N VAL A 73 3.07 -7.04 -0.33
CA VAL A 73 2.81 -6.38 0.97
C VAL A 73 4.04 -6.34 1.86
N ILE A 74 4.86 -7.39 1.82
CA ILE A 74 6.01 -7.54 2.71
C ILE A 74 7.19 -6.80 2.09
N PRO A 75 7.81 -5.87 2.83
CA PRO A 75 8.97 -5.13 2.36
C PRO A 75 10.10 -6.02 1.83
N SER A 76 10.73 -5.57 0.75
CA SER A 76 11.97 -6.14 0.24
C SER A 76 13.11 -5.13 0.26
N MET A 77 14.34 -5.59 0.55
CA MET A 77 15.54 -4.74 0.43
C MET A 77 15.69 -4.10 -0.95
N LYS A 78 15.13 -4.73 -2.00
CA LYS A 78 15.12 -4.22 -3.38
C LYS A 78 14.36 -2.90 -3.53
N GLU A 79 13.44 -2.57 -2.62
CA GLU A 79 12.71 -1.30 -2.64
C GLU A 79 13.62 -0.09 -2.38
N ASN A 80 14.80 -0.30 -1.79
CA ASN A 80 15.79 0.75 -1.58
C ASN A 80 16.78 0.90 -2.77
N GLU A 81 16.62 0.09 -3.83
CA GLU A 81 17.52 0.10 -4.98
C GLU A 81 16.97 1.01 -6.10
N ASN A 82 17.58 2.19 -6.28
CA ASN A 82 17.29 3.03 -7.45
C ASN A 82 18.11 2.58 -8.67
N LYS A 83 17.76 1.42 -9.23
CA LYS A 83 18.47 0.78 -10.36
C LYS A 83 18.69 1.69 -11.56
N TYR A 84 17.76 2.59 -11.85
CA TYR A 84 17.79 3.47 -13.03
C TYR A 84 18.28 4.89 -12.72
N GLY A 85 18.56 5.21 -11.45
CA GLY A 85 19.05 6.53 -11.05
C GLY A 85 18.07 7.67 -11.28
N ILE A 86 16.76 7.40 -11.31
CA ILE A 86 15.74 8.46 -11.47
C ILE A 86 15.36 8.96 -10.08
N PRO A 87 15.80 10.15 -9.65
CA PRO A 87 15.36 10.70 -8.37
C PRO A 87 13.89 11.10 -8.46
N ASN A 88 13.16 10.99 -7.35
CA ASN A 88 11.78 11.47 -7.23
C ASN A 88 10.81 10.94 -8.32
N TYR A 89 11.04 9.72 -8.83
CA TYR A 89 10.24 9.15 -9.92
C TYR A 89 8.72 9.18 -9.65
N LEU A 90 8.30 8.91 -8.41
CA LEU A 90 6.88 8.97 -8.02
C LEU A 90 6.32 10.39 -8.06
N VAL A 91 7.11 11.42 -7.73
CA VAL A 91 6.65 12.82 -7.83
C VAL A 91 6.29 13.17 -9.28
N PHE A 92 7.12 12.72 -10.22
CA PHE A 92 6.87 12.88 -11.65
C PHE A 92 5.67 12.04 -12.10
N LYS A 93 5.62 10.75 -11.74
CA LYS A 93 4.55 9.82 -12.17
C LYS A 93 3.17 10.16 -11.61
N GLU A 94 3.11 10.60 -10.36
CA GLU A 94 1.87 11.00 -9.68
C GLU A 94 1.49 12.45 -9.99
N ASN A 95 2.29 13.16 -10.80
CA ASN A 95 2.13 14.58 -11.08
C ASN A 95 1.95 15.41 -9.80
N ARG A 96 2.83 15.14 -8.84
CA ARG A 96 2.93 15.90 -7.58
C ARG A 96 3.93 17.04 -7.70
N GLU A 97 4.67 17.10 -8.80
CA GLU A 97 5.42 18.28 -9.16
C GLU A 97 4.45 19.46 -9.36
N LYS A 98 4.72 20.58 -8.71
CA LYS A 98 3.90 21.80 -8.81
C LYS A 98 4.29 22.63 -10.01
N THR A 99 5.02 22.08 -10.97
CA THR A 99 5.36 22.71 -12.24
C THR A 99 4.40 22.19 -13.29
N ASP A 100 3.73 23.10 -14.00
CA ASP A 100 2.87 22.72 -15.10
C ASP A 100 3.69 22.28 -16.33
N ARG A 101 3.02 21.88 -17.41
CA ARG A 101 3.68 21.45 -18.67
C ARG A 101 4.55 22.52 -19.34
N PHE A 102 4.47 23.78 -18.90
CA PHE A 102 5.26 24.90 -19.38
C PHE A 102 6.36 25.31 -18.39
N GLY A 103 6.50 24.60 -17.28
CA GLY A 103 7.48 24.86 -16.23
C GLY A 103 7.07 25.97 -15.26
N GLU A 104 5.82 26.40 -15.28
CA GLU A 104 5.31 27.41 -14.35
C GLU A 104 4.81 26.77 -13.05
N ASN A 105 5.02 27.44 -11.92
CA ASN A 105 4.54 26.95 -10.64
C ASN A 105 3.01 27.03 -10.54
N GLU A 106 2.32 25.89 -10.63
CA GLU A 106 0.90 25.74 -10.40
C GLU A 106 0.57 25.97 -8.92
N LYS A 107 -0.34 26.91 -8.64
CA LYS A 107 -0.86 27.16 -7.30
C LYS A 107 -2.04 26.23 -7.02
N ARG A 108 -1.77 25.04 -6.51
CA ARG A 108 -2.78 24.06 -6.06
C ARG A 108 -2.43 23.40 -4.73
N PRO A 109 -3.43 22.90 -3.98
CA PRO A 109 -3.19 22.04 -2.81
C PRO A 109 -2.50 20.73 -3.20
N ASP A 110 -1.72 20.15 -2.28
CA ASP A 110 -1.02 18.86 -2.50
C ASP A 110 -1.99 17.68 -2.68
N SER A 111 -3.24 17.84 -2.23
CA SER A 111 -4.31 16.84 -2.36
C SER A 111 -4.98 16.83 -3.73
N VAL A 112 -4.61 17.71 -4.65
CA VAL A 112 -5.18 17.77 -6.00
C VAL A 112 -4.09 17.44 -7.00
N ALA A 113 -4.27 16.43 -7.85
CA ALA A 113 -3.38 16.16 -8.99
C ALA A 113 -4.11 16.49 -10.30
N ARG A 114 -3.47 17.27 -11.20
CA ARG A 114 -4.05 17.73 -12.47
C ARG A 114 -3.14 17.40 -13.64
N GLN A 115 -3.31 16.18 -14.18
CA GLN A 115 -2.58 15.74 -15.38
C GLN A 115 -3.24 16.21 -16.69
N TYR A 116 -4.54 16.46 -16.67
CA TYR A 116 -5.34 16.71 -17.87
C TYR A 116 -6.12 18.03 -17.72
N GLY A 117 -6.51 18.62 -18.85
CA GLY A 117 -7.21 19.91 -18.87
C GLY A 117 -8.64 19.85 -18.33
N ASP A 118 -9.26 18.67 -18.36
CA ASP A 118 -10.69 18.45 -18.11
C ASP A 118 -10.98 17.54 -16.91
N ARG A 119 -9.94 17.04 -16.22
CA ARG A 119 -10.10 16.13 -15.07
C ARG A 119 -8.97 16.28 -14.05
N VAL A 120 -9.32 16.05 -12.79
CA VAL A 120 -8.43 16.10 -11.63
C VAL A 120 -8.64 14.88 -10.74
N ALA A 121 -7.61 14.49 -9.99
CA ALA A 121 -7.71 13.48 -8.93
C ALA A 121 -7.57 14.16 -7.56
N PHE A 122 -8.42 13.78 -6.61
CA PHE A 122 -8.36 14.24 -5.23
C PHE A 122 -7.83 13.14 -4.31
N ALA A 123 -6.71 13.39 -3.64
CA ALA A 123 -6.22 12.56 -2.56
C ALA A 123 -6.98 12.90 -1.27
N VAL A 124 -8.06 12.15 -1.01
CA VAL A 124 -8.96 12.35 0.14
C VAL A 124 -8.48 11.63 1.41
N THR A 125 -7.64 10.61 1.26
CA THR A 125 -7.07 9.82 2.35
C THR A 125 -5.68 9.31 1.95
N ASN A 126 -4.83 9.11 2.95
CA ASN A 126 -3.53 8.42 2.83
C ASN A 126 -3.52 7.09 3.60
N VAL A 127 -4.70 6.60 3.98
CA VAL A 127 -4.89 5.34 4.70
C VAL A 127 -5.33 4.28 3.71
N CYS A 128 -4.54 3.21 3.62
CA CYS A 128 -4.85 2.04 2.82
C CYS A 128 -5.11 0.84 3.74
N ALA A 129 -6.03 -0.05 3.34
CA ALA A 129 -6.22 -1.34 4.00
C ALA A 129 -5.02 -2.28 3.80
N SER A 130 -4.38 -2.18 2.62
CA SER A 130 -3.12 -2.82 2.28
C SER A 130 -2.18 -1.76 1.69
N TYR A 131 -0.95 -1.70 2.18
CA TYR A 131 0.10 -0.88 1.58
C TYR A 131 0.87 -1.76 0.61
N CYS A 132 0.58 -1.54 -0.68
CA CYS A 132 1.14 -2.28 -1.80
C CYS A 132 2.54 -1.80 -2.18
#